data_AF-A0A918DDD9-F1
#
_entry.id   AF-A0A918DDD9-F1
#
_cell.length_a   1.000
_cell.length_b   1.000
_cell.length_c   1.000
_cell.angle_alpha   90.00
_cell.angle_beta   90.00
_cell.angle_gamma   90.00
#
_symmetry.space_group_name_H-M   'P 1'
#
loop_
_entity.id
_entity.type
_entity.pdbx_description
1 polymer ?
#
loop_
_entity_poly.entity_id
_entity_poly.type
_entity_poly.pdbx_seq_one_letter_code
_entity_poly.pdbx_strand_id
1 'polypeptide(L)'
;MIFNSDNAAPVPPAVLAALSKANHGGAPGYGADDLTQAVEALMREVLRAPDAVVRLVATGTAANALSLAAFCPPWGTVFCHEHAHIAEDECGAPEFYTHGARLSLIPGAHGRIDASALARAIEASGASVHNQQRGMLSLTNVTEAGTVYSAAQTAALVDLARAGGMPVHLDGARFANAVAATGTHPAELTWRAGVDVLSFGGTKNGLMGVEAVVLFDPERAWEFDLRRKRGGHLLSKGRYLAAQMLAMLEDNRWLDWAAHANGMAARLVHGLSARGIALAHPVEANILFPHWPQGTSARLRAAGATFHDMPAPEGFEGARLVTSWATTEAEVEALLHLL
;
A
#
# COMPACT_ATOMS: atom_id res chain seq x y z
N MET A 1 11.81 -3.50 -20.53
CA MET A 1 12.55 -3.23 -19.28
C MET A 1 11.93 -2.04 -18.57
N ILE A 2 10.72 -2.20 -18.05
CA ILE A 2 10.04 -1.14 -17.28
C ILE A 2 10.13 -1.50 -15.80
N PHE A 3 10.92 -0.74 -15.03
CA PHE A 3 11.17 -0.98 -13.60
C PHE A 3 10.95 0.28 -12.74
N ASN A 4 10.32 1.32 -13.28
CA ASN A 4 10.06 2.58 -12.55
C ASN A 4 8.99 2.41 -11.45
N SER A 5 7.89 1.73 -11.75
CA SER A 5 6.81 1.48 -10.80
C SER A 5 5.90 0.36 -11.31
N ASP A 6 5.33 -0.40 -10.38
CA ASP A 6 4.20 -1.29 -10.59
C ASP A 6 2.92 -0.57 -11.06
N ASN A 7 2.82 0.75 -10.86
CA ASN A 7 1.76 1.59 -11.47
C ASN A 7 1.86 1.64 -13.02
N ALA A 8 3.00 1.29 -13.60
CA ALA A 8 3.20 1.26 -15.05
C ALA A 8 2.85 -0.10 -15.68
N ALA A 9 2.49 -1.10 -14.86
CA ALA A 9 2.10 -2.41 -15.34
C ALA A 9 0.75 -2.33 -16.11
N PRO A 10 0.55 -3.20 -17.12
CA PRO A 10 -0.73 -3.27 -17.81
C PRO A 10 -1.83 -3.83 -16.89
N VAL A 11 -3.07 -3.76 -17.37
CA VAL A 11 -4.22 -4.43 -16.73
C VAL A 11 -4.28 -5.89 -17.22
N PRO A 12 -4.37 -6.92 -16.33
CA PRO A 12 -4.48 -8.31 -16.73
C PRO A 12 -5.71 -8.58 -17.61
N PRO A 13 -5.62 -9.50 -18.59
CA PRO A 13 -6.75 -9.88 -19.42
C PRO A 13 -8.00 -10.29 -18.64
N ALA A 14 -7.84 -10.97 -17.49
CA ALA A 14 -8.95 -11.37 -16.63
C ALA A 14 -9.74 -10.17 -16.09
N VAL A 15 -9.05 -9.07 -15.74
CA VAL A 15 -9.66 -7.83 -15.25
C VAL A 15 -10.40 -7.11 -16.37
N LEU A 16 -9.81 -7.05 -17.58
CA LEU A 16 -10.48 -6.47 -18.75
C LEU A 16 -11.74 -7.27 -19.15
N ALA A 17 -11.67 -8.60 -19.07
CA ALA A 17 -12.82 -9.47 -19.31
C ALA A 17 -13.94 -9.24 -18.29
N ALA A 18 -13.59 -9.07 -17.01
CA ALA A 18 -14.57 -8.75 -15.95
C ALA A 18 -15.23 -7.39 -16.17
N LEU A 19 -14.46 -6.36 -16.58
CA LEU A 19 -15.01 -5.06 -16.96
C LEU A 19 -15.97 -5.16 -18.15
N SER A 20 -15.61 -5.94 -19.17
CA SER A 20 -16.50 -6.19 -20.32
C SER A 20 -17.79 -6.87 -19.89
N LYS A 21 -17.71 -7.87 -19.00
CA LYS A 21 -18.89 -8.56 -18.43
C LYS A 21 -19.78 -7.59 -17.64
N ALA A 22 -19.20 -6.73 -16.81
CA ALA A 22 -19.92 -5.72 -16.03
C ALA A 22 -20.58 -4.63 -16.89
N ASN A 23 -20.25 -4.55 -18.18
CA ASN A 23 -20.80 -3.56 -19.11
C ASN A 23 -22.14 -3.98 -19.74
N HIS A 24 -22.68 -5.15 -19.40
CA HIS A 24 -23.99 -5.61 -19.88
C HIS A 24 -25.12 -5.26 -18.90
N GLY A 25 -26.23 -4.73 -19.42
CA GLY A 25 -27.43 -4.39 -18.64
C GLY A 25 -27.30 -3.15 -17.74
N GLY A 26 -28.42 -2.80 -17.08
CA GLY A 26 -28.47 -1.76 -16.05
C GLY A 26 -28.19 -2.33 -14.66
N ALA A 27 -27.68 -1.51 -13.75
CA ALA A 27 -27.48 -1.86 -12.35
C ALA A 27 -27.72 -0.63 -11.45
N PRO A 28 -28.10 -0.83 -10.18
CA PRO A 28 -28.16 0.26 -9.20
C PRO A 28 -26.82 1.01 -9.11
N GLY A 29 -26.89 2.32 -8.86
CA GLY A 29 -25.70 3.14 -8.71
C GLY A 29 -25.09 3.09 -7.32
N TYR A 30 -23.96 3.76 -7.17
CA TYR A 30 -23.36 4.10 -5.87
C TYR A 30 -23.06 2.89 -4.95
N GLY A 31 -22.74 1.72 -5.55
CA GLY A 31 -22.36 0.51 -4.82
C GLY A 31 -23.52 -0.37 -4.35
N ALA A 32 -24.77 -0.05 -4.73
CA ALA A 32 -25.93 -0.88 -4.43
C ALA A 32 -26.12 -2.07 -5.41
N ASP A 33 -25.13 -2.32 -6.29
CA ASP A 33 -25.15 -3.39 -7.29
C ASP A 33 -24.61 -4.72 -6.75
N ASP A 34 -25.01 -5.82 -7.39
CA ASP A 34 -24.67 -7.19 -6.97
C ASP A 34 -23.16 -7.47 -7.01
N LEU A 35 -22.41 -6.84 -7.93
CA LEU A 35 -20.95 -7.02 -7.99
C LEU A 35 -20.27 -6.39 -6.78
N THR A 36 -20.74 -5.22 -6.35
CA THR A 36 -20.24 -4.58 -5.14
C THR A 36 -20.50 -5.47 -3.93
N GLN A 37 -21.73 -5.99 -3.76
CA GLN A 37 -22.07 -6.91 -2.67
C GLN A 37 -21.20 -8.18 -2.70
N ALA A 38 -20.94 -8.75 -3.88
CA ALA A 38 -20.08 -9.92 -4.03
C ALA A 38 -18.62 -9.64 -3.60
N VAL A 39 -18.08 -8.47 -3.96
CA VAL A 39 -16.74 -8.06 -3.51
C VAL A 39 -16.69 -7.85 -2.00
N GLU A 40 -17.69 -7.21 -1.41
CA GLU A 40 -17.75 -7.04 0.04
C GLU A 40 -17.73 -8.40 0.76
N ALA A 41 -18.54 -9.36 0.28
CA ALA A 41 -18.57 -10.71 0.84
C ALA A 41 -17.23 -11.44 0.69
N LEU A 42 -16.66 -11.45 -0.52
CA LEU A 42 -15.39 -12.15 -0.78
C LEU A 42 -14.22 -11.54 0.00
N MET A 43 -14.17 -10.21 0.16
CA MET A 43 -13.14 -9.57 0.98
C MET A 43 -13.26 -9.93 2.46
N ARG A 44 -14.49 -10.04 3.00
CA ARG A 44 -14.71 -10.52 4.38
C ARG A 44 -14.21 -11.95 4.55
N GLU A 45 -14.43 -12.81 3.55
CA GLU A 45 -13.91 -14.19 3.55
C GLU A 45 -12.37 -14.22 3.50
N VAL A 46 -11.76 -13.50 2.56
CA VAL A 46 -10.30 -13.40 2.39
C VAL A 46 -9.63 -12.89 3.66
N LEU A 47 -10.21 -11.89 4.32
CA LEU A 47 -9.67 -11.28 5.55
C LEU A 47 -10.13 -12.00 6.82
N ARG A 48 -11.01 -13.01 6.72
CA ARG A 48 -11.70 -13.66 7.86
C ARG A 48 -12.35 -12.65 8.82
N ALA A 49 -12.94 -11.59 8.28
CA ALA A 49 -13.52 -10.49 9.03
C ALA A 49 -15.01 -10.34 8.67
N PRO A 50 -15.91 -11.17 9.25
CA PRO A 50 -17.31 -11.25 8.81
C PRO A 50 -18.09 -9.95 8.97
N ASP A 51 -17.72 -9.12 9.95
CA ASP A 51 -18.40 -7.86 10.24
C ASP A 51 -17.74 -6.64 9.57
N ALA A 52 -16.64 -6.85 8.84
CA ALA A 52 -15.92 -5.74 8.23
C ALA A 52 -16.77 -5.03 7.17
N VAL A 53 -16.60 -3.72 7.08
CA VAL A 53 -17.25 -2.89 6.07
C VAL A 53 -16.23 -2.55 4.99
N VAL A 54 -16.56 -2.91 3.76
CA VAL A 54 -15.68 -2.74 2.60
C VAL A 54 -16.23 -1.63 1.72
N ARG A 55 -15.38 -0.67 1.35
CA ARG A 55 -15.75 0.49 0.52
C ARG A 55 -14.72 0.73 -0.56
N LEU A 56 -15.17 0.65 -1.81
CA LEU A 56 -14.31 0.89 -2.96
C LEU A 56 -14.10 2.39 -3.21
N VAL A 57 -12.87 2.76 -3.55
CA VAL A 57 -12.44 4.10 -3.97
C VAL A 57 -11.50 3.98 -5.18
N ALA A 58 -11.22 5.10 -5.85
CA ALA A 58 -10.49 5.07 -7.13
C ALA A 58 -8.96 5.08 -7.00
N THR A 59 -8.40 5.58 -5.89
CA THR A 59 -6.96 5.76 -5.72
C THR A 59 -6.49 5.49 -4.29
N GLY A 60 -5.22 5.10 -4.15
CA GLY A 60 -4.55 4.91 -2.84
C GLY A 60 -4.57 6.16 -1.97
N THR A 61 -4.24 7.33 -2.55
CA THR A 61 -4.31 8.62 -1.85
C THR A 61 -5.70 8.89 -1.26
N ALA A 62 -6.77 8.59 -2.01
CA ALA A 62 -8.13 8.74 -1.49
C ALA A 62 -8.43 7.73 -0.39
N ALA A 63 -8.00 6.47 -0.54
CA ALA A 63 -8.16 5.43 0.46
C ALA A 63 -7.51 5.84 1.79
N ASN A 64 -6.24 6.25 1.74
CA ASN A 64 -5.48 6.73 2.89
C ASN A 64 -6.13 7.96 3.51
N ALA A 65 -6.30 9.05 2.74
CA ALA A 65 -6.78 10.32 3.27
C ALA A 65 -8.20 10.23 3.86
N LEU A 66 -9.10 9.44 3.26
CA LEU A 66 -10.44 9.21 3.81
C LEU A 66 -10.40 8.35 5.08
N SER A 67 -9.55 7.33 5.12
CA SER A 67 -9.35 6.50 6.31
C SER A 67 -8.83 7.34 7.46
N LEU A 68 -7.77 8.13 7.25
CA LEU A 68 -7.24 9.04 8.26
C LEU A 68 -8.29 10.05 8.73
N ALA A 69 -9.05 10.63 7.80
CA ALA A 69 -10.09 11.61 8.14
C ALA A 69 -11.26 11.04 8.94
N ALA A 70 -11.57 9.74 8.81
CA ALA A 70 -12.65 9.09 9.57
C ALA A 70 -12.27 8.76 11.02
N PHE A 71 -10.97 8.79 11.36
CA PHE A 71 -10.47 8.41 12.68
C PHE A 71 -9.70 9.52 13.39
N CYS A 72 -9.06 10.43 12.66
CA CYS A 72 -8.26 11.50 13.22
C CYS A 72 -9.04 12.84 13.22
N PRO A 73 -9.26 13.46 14.39
CA PRO A 73 -9.88 14.77 14.46
C PRO A 73 -8.93 15.87 13.93
N PRO A 74 -9.45 17.07 13.59
CA PRO A 74 -8.65 18.18 13.04
C PRO A 74 -7.50 18.66 13.95
N TRP A 75 -7.63 18.49 15.27
CA TRP A 75 -6.60 18.85 16.25
C TRP A 75 -5.67 17.67 16.60
N GLY A 76 -5.90 16.51 15.98
CA GLY A 76 -5.12 15.30 16.18
C GLY A 76 -3.82 15.32 15.38
N THR A 77 -2.97 14.34 15.66
CA THR A 77 -1.79 14.02 14.85
C THR A 77 -1.80 12.56 14.41
N VAL A 78 -1.42 12.33 13.16
CA VAL A 78 -1.21 10.98 12.60
C VAL A 78 0.27 10.65 12.69
N PHE A 79 0.61 9.65 13.49
CA PHE A 79 1.98 9.14 13.60
C PHE A 79 2.27 8.23 12.41
N CYS A 80 3.33 8.50 11.67
CA CYS A 80 3.72 7.69 10.51
C CYS A 80 5.23 7.72 10.32
N HIS A 81 5.75 6.81 9.49
CA HIS A 81 7.17 6.85 9.14
C HIS A 81 7.50 8.15 8.38
N GLU A 82 8.71 8.69 8.54
CA GLU A 82 9.11 9.94 7.87
C GLU A 82 9.07 9.88 6.33
N HIS A 83 9.28 8.67 5.78
CA HIS A 83 9.15 8.36 4.35
C HIS A 83 7.81 7.71 3.98
N ALA A 84 6.78 7.82 4.82
CA ALA A 84 5.46 7.27 4.49
C ALA A 84 4.87 8.00 3.27
N HIS A 85 4.13 7.28 2.42
CA HIS A 85 3.49 7.86 1.23
C HIS A 85 2.58 9.05 1.58
N ILE A 86 1.83 8.94 2.68
CA ILE A 86 0.98 10.01 3.22
C ILE A 86 1.78 11.28 3.60
N ALA A 87 3.08 11.17 3.86
CA ALA A 87 3.95 12.30 4.17
C ALA A 87 4.63 12.90 2.92
N GLU A 88 5.05 12.07 1.95
CA GLU A 88 5.89 12.52 0.83
C GLU A 88 5.15 12.67 -0.52
N ASP A 89 4.20 11.77 -0.81
CA ASP A 89 3.71 11.54 -2.18
C ASP A 89 2.20 11.82 -2.36
N GLU A 90 1.54 12.40 -1.36
CA GLU A 90 0.10 12.70 -1.41
C GLU A 90 -0.24 14.18 -1.50
N CYS A 91 0.77 15.06 -1.67
CA CYS A 91 0.58 16.50 -1.84
C CYS A 91 -0.31 17.12 -0.74
N GLY A 92 -0.17 16.65 0.50
CA GLY A 92 -0.95 17.11 1.65
C GLY A 92 -2.42 16.68 1.65
N ALA A 93 -2.78 15.62 0.91
CA ALA A 93 -4.14 15.08 0.95
C ALA A 93 -4.60 14.69 2.37
N PRO A 94 -3.77 14.04 3.22
CA PRO A 94 -4.17 13.75 4.60
C PRO A 94 -4.60 15.00 5.37
N GLU A 95 -3.80 16.06 5.36
CA GLU A 95 -4.10 17.34 6.02
C GLU A 95 -5.38 17.97 5.47
N PHE A 96 -5.59 17.91 4.14
CA PHE A 96 -6.79 18.43 3.50
C PHE A 96 -8.06 17.69 3.95
N TYR A 97 -8.06 16.35 3.91
CA TYR A 97 -9.24 15.54 4.23
C TYR A 97 -9.54 15.48 5.74
N THR A 98 -8.50 15.52 6.58
CA THR A 98 -8.63 15.59 8.04
C THR A 98 -9.01 16.98 8.54
N HIS A 99 -9.06 17.98 7.65
CA HIS A 99 -9.31 19.39 7.97
C HIS A 99 -8.26 19.99 8.93
N GLY A 100 -6.99 19.61 8.76
CA GLY A 100 -5.86 20.23 9.43
C GLY A 100 -5.20 19.38 10.51
N ALA A 101 -5.54 18.09 10.64
CA ALA A 101 -4.70 17.19 11.44
C ALA A 101 -3.29 17.18 10.85
N ARG A 102 -2.26 17.14 11.70
CA ARG A 102 -0.88 17.10 11.22
C ARG A 102 -0.36 15.67 11.15
N LEU A 103 0.78 15.52 10.49
CA LEU A 103 1.59 14.31 10.55
C LEU A 103 2.71 14.48 11.59
N SER A 104 2.88 13.47 12.44
CA SER A 104 4.05 13.31 13.31
C SER A 104 4.96 12.26 12.70
N LEU A 105 6.06 12.72 12.09
CA LEU A 105 7.02 11.88 11.39
C LEU A 105 7.92 11.17 12.39
N ILE A 106 7.90 9.83 12.35
CA ILE A 106 8.67 8.96 13.22
C ILE A 106 9.79 8.32 12.40
N PRO A 107 11.05 8.45 12.84
CA PRO A 107 12.16 7.86 12.11
C PRO A 107 12.18 6.35 12.26
N GLY A 108 12.94 5.70 11.39
CA GLY A 108 13.38 4.34 11.61
C GLY A 108 14.04 3.73 10.38
N ALA A 109 14.65 2.56 10.58
CA ALA A 109 15.47 1.95 9.55
C ALA A 109 14.61 1.29 8.48
N HIS A 110 14.98 1.49 7.21
CA HIS A 110 14.40 0.79 6.07
C HIS A 110 12.87 0.97 5.94
N GLY A 111 12.36 2.18 6.19
CA GLY A 111 10.91 2.45 6.10
C GLY A 111 10.10 1.91 7.28
N ARG A 112 10.75 1.31 8.29
CA ARG A 112 10.08 0.75 9.46
C ARG A 112 10.20 1.70 10.65
N ILE A 113 9.08 2.02 11.29
CA ILE A 113 8.99 2.89 12.47
C ILE A 113 9.81 2.30 13.62
N ASP A 114 10.68 3.12 14.21
CA ASP A 114 11.35 2.79 15.47
C ASP A 114 10.35 2.84 16.63
N ALA A 115 10.16 1.71 17.30
CA ALA A 115 9.20 1.57 18.40
C ALA A 115 9.50 2.53 19.57
N SER A 116 10.78 2.78 19.86
CA SER A 116 11.17 3.68 20.95
C SER A 116 10.85 5.15 20.62
N ALA A 117 11.07 5.55 19.36
CA ALA A 117 10.75 6.87 18.87
C ALA A 117 9.24 7.10 18.83
N LEU A 118 8.48 6.09 18.40
CA LEU A 118 7.01 6.13 18.45
C LEU A 118 6.51 6.30 19.90
N ALA A 119 7.01 5.50 20.85
CA ALA A 119 6.59 5.58 22.25
C ALA A 119 6.84 6.99 22.84
N ARG A 120 8.03 7.56 22.61
CA ARG A 120 8.35 8.93 23.03
C ARG A 120 7.44 9.98 22.39
N ALA A 121 7.12 9.83 21.11
CA ALA A 121 6.24 10.76 20.40
C ALA A 121 4.79 10.68 20.92
N ILE A 122 4.30 9.48 21.23
CA ILE A 122 2.98 9.28 21.85
C ILE A 122 2.95 9.94 23.24
N GLU A 123 3.96 9.72 24.07
CA GLU A 123 4.06 10.30 25.41
C GLU A 123 4.08 11.85 25.36
N ALA A 124 4.80 12.43 24.41
CA ALA A 124 4.88 13.88 24.22
C ALA A 124 3.60 14.53 23.67
N SER A 125 2.63 13.72 23.20
CA SER A 125 1.37 14.21 22.63
C SER A 125 0.20 14.14 23.62
N GLY A 126 -0.77 15.04 23.48
CA GLY A 126 -1.98 15.07 24.32
C GLY A 126 -1.75 15.51 25.77
N ALA A 127 -0.60 16.10 26.11
CA ALA A 127 -0.29 16.53 27.47
C ALA A 127 -1.17 17.69 27.97
N SER A 128 -1.60 18.59 27.09
CA SER A 128 -2.49 19.71 27.42
C SER A 128 -3.26 20.20 26.19
N VAL A 129 -4.16 21.17 26.40
CA VAL A 129 -4.90 21.85 25.31
C VAL A 129 -4.00 22.63 24.35
N HIS A 130 -2.76 22.93 24.73
CA HIS A 130 -1.79 23.62 23.87
C HIS A 130 -1.07 22.68 22.88
N ASN A 131 -1.20 21.37 23.07
CA ASN A 131 -0.51 20.36 22.26
C ASN A 131 -1.47 19.73 21.25
N GLN A 132 -0.90 19.13 20.21
CA GLN A 132 -1.64 18.22 19.35
C GLN A 132 -2.14 17.04 20.18
N GLN A 133 -3.38 16.64 19.94
CA GLN A 133 -3.93 15.47 20.60
C GLN A 133 -3.53 14.21 19.81
N ARG A 134 -3.57 13.07 20.49
CA ARG A 134 -3.35 11.78 19.85
C ARG A 134 -4.44 11.54 18.82
N GLY A 135 -4.04 11.33 17.56
CA GLY A 135 -4.93 10.99 16.47
C GLY A 135 -4.91 9.49 16.21
N MET A 136 -4.00 9.05 15.34
CA MET A 136 -3.95 7.67 14.83
C MET A 136 -2.50 7.28 14.51
N LEU A 137 -2.18 5.98 14.54
CA LEU A 137 -0.95 5.45 13.94
C LEU A 137 -1.24 4.98 12.50
N SER A 138 -0.41 5.38 11.53
CA SER A 138 -0.45 4.87 10.17
C SER A 138 0.81 4.08 9.87
N LEU A 139 0.64 2.81 9.50
CA LEU A 139 1.70 1.91 9.05
C LEU A 139 1.58 1.69 7.54
N THR A 140 2.69 1.50 6.83
CA THR A 140 2.70 1.05 5.43
C THR A 140 3.27 -0.36 5.35
N ASN A 141 2.59 -1.30 4.69
CA ASN A 141 3.11 -2.65 4.49
C ASN A 141 2.70 -3.22 3.11
N VAL A 142 3.61 -3.48 2.17
CA VAL A 142 5.08 -3.25 2.15
C VAL A 142 5.43 -1.76 2.29
N THR A 143 6.50 -1.43 3.02
CA THR A 143 6.98 -0.04 3.18
C THR A 143 7.46 0.56 1.86
N GLU A 144 7.63 1.87 1.85
CA GLU A 144 8.13 2.64 0.70
C GLU A 144 9.59 2.27 0.34
N ALA A 145 10.33 1.70 1.31
CA ALA A 145 11.66 1.14 1.15
C ALA A 145 11.68 -0.33 0.68
N GLY A 146 10.52 -0.95 0.44
CA GLY A 146 10.42 -2.34 -0.03
C GLY A 146 10.53 -3.41 1.06
N THR A 147 10.56 -2.99 2.34
CA THR A 147 10.59 -3.91 3.48
C THR A 147 9.18 -4.23 3.98
N VAL A 148 9.07 -5.28 4.77
CA VAL A 148 7.84 -5.87 5.26
C VAL A 148 7.84 -5.85 6.78
N TYR A 149 6.68 -5.54 7.36
CA TYR A 149 6.38 -5.86 8.75
C TYR A 149 5.79 -7.27 8.82
N SER A 150 6.37 -8.12 9.67
CA SER A 150 5.72 -9.37 10.10
C SER A 150 4.54 -9.09 11.03
N ALA A 151 3.64 -10.06 11.21
CA ALA A 151 2.51 -9.95 12.14
C ALA A 151 2.94 -9.56 13.55
N ALA A 152 4.06 -10.11 14.04
CA ALA A 152 4.60 -9.78 15.36
C ALA A 152 5.11 -8.33 15.45
N GLN A 153 5.77 -7.82 14.41
CA GLN A 153 6.22 -6.43 14.37
C GLN A 153 5.02 -5.46 14.25
N THR A 154 4.01 -5.81 13.45
CA THR A 154 2.76 -5.04 13.37
C THR A 154 2.07 -4.99 14.73
N ALA A 155 1.86 -6.13 15.38
CA ALA A 155 1.23 -6.22 16.70
C ALA A 155 1.99 -5.38 17.76
N ALA A 156 3.32 -5.44 17.77
CA ALA A 156 4.12 -4.65 18.71
C ALA A 156 3.93 -3.12 18.56
N LEU A 157 3.80 -2.62 17.32
CA LEU A 157 3.50 -1.20 17.09
C LEU A 157 2.05 -0.85 17.40
N VAL A 158 1.12 -1.76 17.12
CA VAL A 158 -0.29 -1.61 17.50
C VAL A 158 -0.44 -1.54 19.01
N ASP A 159 0.26 -2.37 19.78
CA ASP A 159 0.21 -2.36 21.25
C ASP A 159 0.62 -0.98 21.81
N LEU A 160 1.65 -0.35 21.22
CA LEU A 160 2.04 1.02 21.57
C LEU A 160 0.93 2.03 21.24
N ALA A 161 0.31 1.91 20.07
CA ALA A 161 -0.80 2.78 19.68
C ALA A 161 -2.01 2.63 20.62
N ARG A 162 -2.37 1.39 20.97
CA ARG A 162 -3.47 1.08 21.88
C ARG A 162 -3.21 1.57 23.30
N ALA A 163 -1.99 1.46 23.80
CA ALA A 163 -1.59 2.06 25.08
C ALA A 163 -1.79 3.60 25.07
N GLY A 164 -1.64 4.24 23.91
CA GLY A 164 -1.95 5.65 23.68
C GLY A 164 -3.43 5.98 23.45
N GLY A 165 -4.32 4.98 23.39
CA GLY A 165 -5.73 5.14 23.04
C GLY A 165 -5.99 5.45 21.55
N MET A 166 -5.04 5.10 20.67
CA MET A 166 -5.09 5.45 19.26
C MET A 166 -5.57 4.28 18.39
N PRO A 167 -6.40 4.54 17.38
CA PRO A 167 -6.63 3.58 16.31
C PRO A 167 -5.41 3.46 15.39
N VAL A 168 -5.41 2.43 14.55
CA VAL A 168 -4.34 2.09 13.61
C VAL A 168 -4.88 1.93 12.20
N HIS A 169 -4.30 2.71 11.28
CA HIS A 169 -4.45 2.57 9.83
C HIS A 169 -3.28 1.75 9.27
N LEU A 170 -3.60 0.88 8.31
CA LEU A 170 -2.62 0.20 7.49
C LEU A 170 -2.78 0.64 6.03
N ASP A 171 -1.81 1.41 5.52
CA ASP A 171 -1.59 1.59 4.09
C ASP A 171 -1.11 0.27 3.50
N GLY A 172 -2.01 -0.37 2.78
CA GLY A 172 -1.82 -1.64 2.11
C GLY A 172 -1.71 -1.50 0.60
N ALA A 173 -1.16 -0.41 0.07
CA ALA A 173 -0.97 -0.23 -1.37
C ALA A 173 -0.27 -1.41 -2.06
N ARG A 174 0.56 -2.15 -1.31
CA ARG A 174 1.21 -3.41 -1.72
C ARG A 174 0.95 -4.55 -0.73
N PHE A 175 -0.24 -4.58 -0.13
CA PHE A 175 -0.59 -5.55 0.91
C PHE A 175 -0.47 -7.00 0.41
N ALA A 176 -0.89 -7.26 -0.84
CA ALA A 176 -0.74 -8.56 -1.48
C ALA A 176 0.71 -9.06 -1.48
N ASN A 177 1.68 -8.17 -1.76
CA ASN A 177 3.10 -8.48 -1.74
C ASN A 177 3.60 -8.80 -0.33
N ALA A 178 3.14 -8.09 0.70
CA ALA A 178 3.48 -8.38 2.09
C ALA A 178 2.92 -9.75 2.55
N VAL A 179 1.68 -10.06 2.17
CA VAL A 179 1.06 -11.37 2.46
C VAL A 179 1.83 -12.49 1.76
N ALA A 180 2.12 -12.35 0.46
CA ALA A 180 2.89 -13.33 -0.29
C ALA A 180 4.32 -13.51 0.24
N ALA A 181 4.97 -12.43 0.69
CA ALA A 181 6.33 -12.46 1.24
C ALA A 181 6.40 -13.17 2.61
N THR A 182 5.43 -12.89 3.49
CA THR A 182 5.43 -13.46 4.85
C THR A 182 4.85 -14.87 4.91
N GLY A 183 4.01 -15.25 3.94
CA GLY A 183 3.21 -16.47 3.99
C GLY A 183 2.18 -16.48 5.14
N THR A 184 1.97 -15.34 5.81
CA THR A 184 1.01 -15.22 6.91
C THR A 184 -0.38 -14.98 6.37
N HIS A 185 -1.40 -15.43 7.10
CA HIS A 185 -2.78 -15.15 6.71
C HIS A 185 -3.05 -13.64 6.83
N PRO A 186 -3.73 -12.98 5.87
CA PRO A 186 -3.91 -11.52 5.88
C PRO A 186 -4.61 -10.98 7.14
N ALA A 187 -5.48 -11.78 7.77
CA ALA A 187 -6.08 -11.46 9.07
C ALA A 187 -5.03 -11.17 10.17
N GLU A 188 -3.90 -11.89 10.18
CA GLU A 188 -2.82 -11.77 11.17
C GLU A 188 -1.99 -10.49 10.96
N LEU A 189 -1.95 -9.95 9.74
CA LEU A 189 -1.31 -8.67 9.44
C LEU A 189 -2.25 -7.46 9.62
N THR A 190 -3.53 -7.71 9.93
CA THR A 190 -4.57 -6.68 9.96
C THR A 190 -5.32 -6.70 11.30
N TRP A 191 -6.60 -7.05 11.31
CA TRP A 191 -7.49 -6.86 12.45
C TRP A 191 -7.13 -7.73 13.65
N ARG A 192 -6.51 -8.91 13.44
CA ARG A 192 -6.03 -9.75 14.55
C ARG A 192 -4.77 -9.18 15.21
N ALA A 193 -3.99 -8.40 14.48
CA ALA A 193 -2.92 -7.58 15.06
C ALA A 193 -3.45 -6.26 15.64
N GLY A 194 -4.76 -5.98 15.50
CA GLY A 194 -5.41 -4.78 16.03
C GLY A 194 -5.42 -3.56 15.10
N VAL A 195 -5.24 -3.75 13.78
CA VAL A 195 -5.50 -2.70 12.77
C VAL A 195 -7.01 -2.39 12.71
N ASP A 196 -7.39 -1.11 12.73
CA ASP A 196 -8.80 -0.67 12.68
C ASP A 196 -9.29 -0.42 11.25
N VAL A 197 -8.39 0.01 10.35
CA VAL A 197 -8.72 0.28 8.95
C VAL A 197 -7.56 -0.05 8.02
N LEU A 198 -7.85 -0.73 6.91
CA LEU A 198 -6.89 -1.09 5.86
C LEU A 198 -7.23 -0.39 4.55
N SER A 199 -6.26 0.26 3.94
CA SER A 199 -6.30 0.68 2.54
C SER A 199 -5.75 -0.46 1.67
N PHE A 200 -6.60 -1.39 1.25
CA PHE A 200 -6.22 -2.56 0.46
C PHE A 200 -5.94 -2.18 -1.00
N GLY A 201 -4.68 -2.32 -1.39
CA GLY A 201 -4.15 -1.98 -2.71
C GLY A 201 -4.56 -2.96 -3.82
N GLY A 202 -5.30 -2.48 -4.82
CA GLY A 202 -5.64 -3.23 -6.02
C GLY A 202 -4.90 -2.76 -7.27
N THR A 203 -4.74 -1.45 -7.44
CA THR A 203 -4.16 -0.86 -8.67
C THR A 203 -2.73 -1.35 -8.92
N LYS A 204 -1.87 -1.33 -7.89
CA LYS A 204 -0.47 -1.81 -7.99
C LYS A 204 -0.34 -3.32 -8.21
N ASN A 205 -1.42 -4.07 -8.02
CA ASN A 205 -1.47 -5.51 -8.24
C ASN A 205 -2.32 -5.87 -9.46
N GLY A 206 -2.38 -4.97 -10.45
CA GLY A 206 -2.94 -5.24 -11.78
C GLY A 206 -4.29 -4.58 -12.08
N LEU A 207 -4.96 -3.96 -11.11
CA LEU A 207 -6.24 -3.29 -11.42
C LEU A 207 -6.02 -1.97 -12.18
N MET A 208 -7.01 -1.56 -12.96
CA MET A 208 -6.95 -0.33 -13.76
C MET A 208 -7.01 0.94 -12.89
N GLY A 209 -7.70 0.86 -11.75
CA GLY A 209 -7.86 1.97 -10.82
C GLY A 209 -8.97 1.68 -9.82
N VAL A 210 -8.64 0.96 -8.76
CA VAL A 210 -9.53 0.71 -7.62
C VAL A 210 -8.72 0.26 -6.42
N GLU A 211 -9.12 0.77 -5.25
CA GLU A 211 -8.68 0.32 -3.94
C GLU A 211 -9.90 -0.05 -3.09
N ALA A 212 -9.69 -0.84 -2.05
CA ALA A 212 -10.73 -1.12 -1.05
C ALA A 212 -10.31 -0.59 0.32
N VAL A 213 -11.10 0.31 0.90
CA VAL A 213 -11.00 0.62 2.33
C VAL A 213 -11.79 -0.41 3.11
N VAL A 214 -11.12 -1.13 4.00
CA VAL A 214 -11.73 -2.13 4.88
C VAL A 214 -11.72 -1.60 6.30
N LEU A 215 -12.90 -1.29 6.82
CA LEU A 215 -13.13 -0.87 8.19
C LEU A 215 -13.42 -2.13 9.01
N PHE A 216 -12.59 -2.41 10.01
CA PHE A 216 -12.81 -3.55 10.90
C PHE A 216 -13.76 -3.22 12.06
N ASP A 217 -13.99 -1.93 12.31
CA ASP A 217 -15.06 -1.42 13.18
C ASP A 217 -16.24 -0.94 12.32
N PRO A 218 -17.38 -1.67 12.29
CA PRO A 218 -18.54 -1.29 11.49
C PRO A 218 -19.21 0.01 11.95
N GLU A 219 -19.01 0.46 13.20
CA GLU A 219 -19.59 1.72 13.69
C GLU A 219 -19.04 2.94 12.94
N ARG A 220 -17.85 2.82 12.35
CA ARG A 220 -17.19 3.87 11.55
C ARG A 220 -17.74 4.01 10.13
N ALA A 221 -18.53 3.06 9.66
CA ALA A 221 -18.99 3.01 8.28
C ALA A 221 -19.79 4.24 7.87
N TRP A 222 -20.67 4.73 8.75
CA TRP A 222 -21.54 5.87 8.41
C TRP A 222 -20.74 7.15 8.18
N GLU A 223 -19.81 7.49 9.09
CA GLU A 223 -18.95 8.65 8.92
C GLU A 223 -18.07 8.52 7.67
N PHE A 224 -17.50 7.33 7.44
CA PHE A 224 -16.69 7.07 6.25
C PHE A 224 -17.50 7.28 4.95
N ASP A 225 -18.75 6.79 4.89
CA ASP A 225 -19.61 6.93 3.72
C ASP A 225 -19.96 8.41 3.42
N LEU A 226 -20.21 9.21 4.45
CA LEU A 226 -20.39 10.66 4.32
C LEU A 226 -19.14 11.34 3.76
N ARG A 227 -17.96 11.01 4.29
CA ARG A 227 -16.67 11.55 3.83
C ARG A 227 -16.34 11.12 2.42
N ARG A 228 -16.54 9.85 2.08
CA ARG A 228 -16.36 9.29 0.73
C ARG A 228 -17.26 10.01 -0.28
N LYS A 229 -18.53 10.24 0.05
CA LYS A 229 -19.44 11.02 -0.81
C LYS A 229 -18.97 12.46 -0.95
N ARG A 230 -18.67 13.14 0.16
CA ARG A 230 -18.24 14.55 0.17
C ARG A 230 -16.92 14.77 -0.57
N GLY A 231 -15.99 13.81 -0.47
CA GLY A 231 -14.71 13.81 -1.16
C GLY A 231 -14.80 13.42 -2.64
N GLY A 232 -16.00 13.15 -3.18
CA GLY A 232 -16.16 12.79 -4.59
C GLY A 232 -15.74 11.35 -4.94
N HIS A 233 -15.50 10.50 -3.94
CA HIS A 233 -15.05 9.11 -4.12
C HIS A 233 -16.17 8.07 -3.99
N LEU A 234 -17.44 8.50 -3.93
CA LEU A 234 -18.60 7.63 -4.15
C LEU A 234 -18.97 7.62 -5.64
N LEU A 235 -18.37 6.70 -6.40
CA LEU A 235 -18.55 6.64 -7.85
C LEU A 235 -19.97 6.18 -8.21
N SER A 236 -20.59 6.87 -9.19
CA SER A 236 -21.95 6.56 -9.64
C SER A 236 -22.09 5.14 -10.19
N LYS A 237 -21.10 4.67 -10.96
CA LYS A 237 -21.09 3.34 -11.57
C LYS A 237 -20.13 2.41 -10.79
N GLY A 238 -20.43 2.16 -9.52
CA GLY A 238 -19.60 1.36 -8.59
C GLY A 238 -19.23 -0.03 -9.11
N ARG A 239 -20.14 -0.68 -9.84
CA ARG A 239 -19.93 -1.99 -10.47
C ARG A 239 -18.61 -2.17 -11.25
N TYR A 240 -18.04 -1.12 -11.84
CA TYR A 240 -16.77 -1.23 -12.59
C TYR A 240 -15.55 -1.28 -11.66
N LEU A 241 -15.63 -0.68 -10.47
CA LEU A 241 -14.62 -0.86 -9.42
C LEU A 241 -14.75 -2.27 -8.84
N ALA A 242 -15.99 -2.70 -8.58
CA ALA A 242 -16.25 -4.03 -8.04
C ALA A 242 -15.81 -5.15 -8.99
N ALA A 243 -16.11 -5.04 -10.29
CA ALA A 243 -15.71 -6.03 -11.29
C ALA A 243 -14.20 -6.29 -11.31
N GLN A 244 -13.40 -5.22 -11.16
CA GLN A 244 -11.95 -5.31 -11.09
C GLN A 244 -11.50 -6.04 -9.82
N MET A 245 -11.98 -5.59 -8.65
CA MET A 245 -11.61 -6.17 -7.37
C MET A 245 -12.00 -7.66 -7.29
N LEU A 246 -13.21 -8.01 -7.77
CA LEU A 246 -13.67 -9.39 -7.83
C LEU A 246 -12.74 -10.26 -8.69
N ALA A 247 -12.40 -9.78 -9.90
CA ALA A 247 -11.53 -10.51 -10.81
C ALA A 247 -10.12 -10.75 -10.25
N MET A 248 -9.61 -9.86 -9.40
CA MET A 248 -8.33 -10.05 -8.73
C MET A 248 -8.41 -11.02 -7.54
N LEU A 249 -9.51 -11.03 -6.80
CA LEU A 249 -9.68 -11.89 -5.62
C LEU A 249 -10.06 -13.33 -5.99
N GLU A 250 -10.78 -13.52 -7.11
CA GLU A 250 -11.11 -14.85 -7.65
C GLU A 250 -9.87 -15.69 -7.94
N ASP A 251 -9.98 -17.00 -7.71
CA ASP A 251 -8.93 -18.00 -7.95
C ASP A 251 -7.58 -17.65 -7.31
N ASN A 252 -7.58 -16.86 -6.21
CA ASN A 252 -6.38 -16.43 -5.50
C ASN A 252 -5.39 -15.60 -6.34
N ARG A 253 -5.82 -15.02 -7.48
CA ARG A 253 -4.94 -14.30 -8.41
C ARG A 253 -4.16 -13.17 -7.75
N TRP A 254 -4.75 -12.48 -6.78
CA TRP A 254 -4.08 -11.41 -6.04
C TRP A 254 -2.78 -11.86 -5.36
N LEU A 255 -2.73 -13.07 -4.80
CA LEU A 255 -1.50 -13.63 -4.22
C LEU A 255 -0.56 -14.16 -5.29
N ASP A 256 -1.07 -14.81 -6.33
CA ASP A 256 -0.23 -15.36 -7.41
C ASP A 256 0.53 -14.24 -8.14
N TRP A 257 -0.16 -13.13 -8.45
CA TRP A 257 0.43 -11.95 -9.08
C TRP A 257 1.45 -11.25 -8.18
N ALA A 258 1.15 -11.14 -6.89
CA ALA A 258 2.08 -10.55 -5.92
C ALA A 258 3.31 -11.44 -5.69
N ALA A 259 3.12 -12.76 -5.61
CA ALA A 259 4.19 -13.74 -5.51
C ALA A 259 5.09 -13.73 -6.74
N HIS A 260 4.52 -13.60 -7.94
CA HIS A 260 5.28 -13.42 -9.18
C HIS A 260 6.14 -12.16 -9.14
N ALA A 261 5.57 -11.01 -8.76
CA ALA A 261 6.32 -9.75 -8.63
C ALA A 261 7.48 -9.91 -7.63
N ASN A 262 7.21 -10.42 -6.43
CA ASN A 262 8.25 -10.70 -5.43
C ASN A 262 9.32 -11.67 -5.97
N GLY A 263 8.92 -12.69 -6.73
CA GLY A 263 9.85 -13.65 -7.35
C GLY A 263 10.77 -13.00 -8.38
N MET A 264 10.27 -12.05 -9.18
CA MET A 264 11.10 -11.30 -10.12
C MET A 264 12.09 -10.38 -9.40
N ALA A 265 11.67 -9.74 -8.30
CA ALA A 265 12.60 -8.99 -7.45
C ALA A 265 13.68 -9.90 -6.85
N ALA A 266 13.32 -11.07 -6.33
CA ALA A 266 14.29 -12.03 -5.79
C ALA A 266 15.33 -12.47 -6.84
N ARG A 267 14.92 -12.65 -8.10
CA ARG A 267 15.84 -12.94 -9.21
C ARG A 267 16.80 -11.78 -9.49
N LEU A 268 16.30 -10.54 -9.50
CA LEU A 268 17.16 -9.35 -9.60
C LEU A 268 18.17 -9.30 -8.45
N VAL A 269 17.74 -9.53 -7.19
CA VAL A 269 18.65 -9.58 -6.02
C VAL A 269 19.79 -10.57 -6.26
N HIS A 270 19.46 -11.79 -6.70
CA HIS A 270 20.46 -12.82 -6.96
C HIS A 270 21.46 -12.38 -8.03
N GLY A 271 20.97 -11.87 -9.17
CA GLY A 271 21.82 -11.40 -10.27
C GLY A 271 22.69 -10.18 -9.92
N LEU A 272 22.16 -9.27 -9.11
CA LEU A 272 22.87 -8.09 -8.61
C LEU A 272 23.97 -8.49 -7.62
N SER A 273 23.65 -9.38 -6.68
CA SER A 273 24.59 -9.87 -5.67
C SER A 273 25.74 -10.65 -6.30
N ALA A 274 25.48 -11.45 -7.33
CA ALA A 274 26.50 -12.15 -8.10
C ALA A 274 27.51 -11.20 -8.80
N ARG A 275 27.14 -9.93 -8.99
CA ARG A 275 27.99 -8.86 -9.55
C ARG A 275 28.59 -7.94 -8.49
N GLY A 276 28.38 -8.24 -7.20
CA GLY A 276 28.85 -7.40 -6.10
C GLY A 276 28.13 -6.06 -5.98
N ILE A 277 26.92 -5.93 -6.56
CA ILE A 277 26.12 -4.70 -6.46
C ILE A 277 25.41 -4.67 -5.10
N ALA A 278 25.68 -3.62 -4.32
CA ALA A 278 25.07 -3.43 -3.01
C ALA A 278 23.63 -2.92 -3.12
N LEU A 279 22.82 -3.20 -2.11
CA LEU A 279 21.45 -2.72 -1.98
C LEU A 279 21.33 -1.78 -0.78
N ALA A 280 20.64 -0.66 -0.93
CA ALA A 280 20.41 0.30 0.14
C ALA A 280 19.52 -0.26 1.26
N HIS A 281 18.62 -1.19 0.92
CA HIS A 281 17.64 -1.79 1.82
C HIS A 281 17.54 -3.30 1.60
N PRO A 282 17.12 -4.07 2.63
CA PRO A 282 16.67 -5.44 2.43
C PRO A 282 15.53 -5.50 1.41
N VAL A 283 15.56 -6.52 0.55
CA VAL A 283 14.49 -6.75 -0.44
C VAL A 283 13.62 -7.88 0.08
N GLU A 284 12.47 -7.51 0.62
CA GLU A 284 11.52 -8.44 1.25
C GLU A 284 10.22 -8.57 0.42
N ALA A 285 10.10 -7.81 -0.68
CA ALA A 285 8.96 -7.83 -1.59
C ALA A 285 9.39 -7.46 -3.03
N ASN A 286 8.68 -6.55 -3.71
CA ASN A 286 8.84 -6.28 -5.14
C ASN A 286 9.68 -5.04 -5.49
N ILE A 287 10.33 -4.39 -4.51
CA ILE A 287 11.08 -3.14 -4.68
C ILE A 287 12.54 -3.35 -4.27
N LEU A 288 13.48 -2.80 -5.04
CA LEU A 288 14.91 -2.88 -4.80
C LEU A 288 15.57 -1.53 -5.00
N PHE A 289 16.64 -1.28 -4.24
CA PHE A 289 17.40 -0.04 -4.28
C PHE A 289 18.91 -0.30 -4.51
N PRO A 290 19.33 -0.68 -5.73
CA PRO A 290 20.75 -0.95 -6.00
C PRO A 290 21.61 0.32 -6.03
N HIS A 291 22.86 0.15 -5.58
CA HIS A 291 23.96 1.10 -5.78
C HIS A 291 24.97 0.48 -6.75
N TRP A 292 25.08 1.04 -7.95
CA TRP A 292 25.99 0.53 -8.99
C TRP A 292 27.00 1.59 -9.43
N PRO A 293 28.08 1.20 -10.14
CA PRO A 293 29.10 2.15 -10.59
C PRO A 293 28.54 3.23 -11.52
N GLN A 294 29.16 4.41 -11.51
CA GLN A 294 28.81 5.51 -12.41
C GLN A 294 28.79 5.10 -13.89
N GLY A 295 27.85 5.65 -14.65
CA GLY A 295 27.63 5.35 -16.07
C GLY A 295 26.73 4.13 -16.30
N THR A 296 26.42 3.34 -15.27
CA THR A 296 25.51 2.18 -15.38
C THR A 296 24.09 2.65 -15.69
N SER A 297 23.59 3.70 -15.02
CA SER A 297 22.25 4.20 -15.27
C SER A 297 22.08 4.70 -16.72
N ALA A 298 23.08 5.40 -17.25
CA ALA A 298 23.07 5.86 -18.64
C ALA A 298 23.05 4.69 -19.64
N ARG A 299 23.86 3.65 -19.38
CA ARG A 299 23.92 2.42 -20.20
C ARG A 299 22.58 1.69 -20.21
N LEU A 300 21.96 1.51 -19.04
CA LEU A 300 20.65 0.87 -18.92
C LEU A 300 19.56 1.67 -19.65
N ARG A 301 19.54 2.99 -19.49
CA ARG A 301 18.56 3.86 -20.18
C ARG A 301 18.74 3.87 -21.69
N ALA A 302 19.97 3.86 -22.19
CA ALA A 302 20.26 3.73 -23.62
C ALA A 302 19.73 2.41 -24.21
N ALA A 303 19.63 1.35 -23.39
CA ALA A 303 19.02 0.09 -23.75
C ALA A 303 17.50 0.03 -23.51
N GLY A 304 16.88 1.15 -23.12
CA GLY A 304 15.43 1.26 -22.92
C GLY A 304 14.93 0.86 -21.53
N ALA A 305 15.81 0.73 -20.53
CA ALA A 305 15.39 0.54 -19.15
C ALA A 305 14.84 1.83 -18.54
N THR A 306 13.73 1.74 -17.80
CA THR A 306 13.18 2.86 -17.03
C THR A 306 13.18 2.55 -15.54
N PHE A 307 13.66 3.50 -14.74
CA PHE A 307 13.71 3.44 -13.27
C PHE A 307 13.94 4.85 -12.72
N HIS A 308 13.69 5.03 -11.42
CA HIS A 308 13.95 6.31 -10.74
C HIS A 308 15.37 6.35 -10.19
N ASP A 309 16.02 7.50 -10.31
CA ASP A 309 17.29 7.76 -9.63
C ASP A 309 17.05 7.95 -8.13
N MET A 310 17.95 7.42 -7.31
CA MET A 310 17.90 7.49 -5.86
C MET A 310 19.23 8.01 -5.31
N PRO A 311 19.25 8.59 -4.10
CA PRO A 311 20.50 8.91 -3.41
C PRO A 311 21.40 7.68 -3.30
N ALA A 312 22.70 7.89 -3.46
CA ALA A 312 23.72 6.85 -3.32
C ALA A 312 25.00 7.41 -2.66
N PRO A 313 25.85 6.53 -2.11
CA PRO A 313 27.18 6.91 -1.63
C PRO A 313 28.03 7.54 -2.74
N GLU A 314 29.05 8.31 -2.33
CA GLU A 314 30.02 8.89 -3.26
C GLU A 314 30.66 7.82 -4.16
N GLY A 315 30.73 8.10 -5.45
CA GLY A 315 31.26 7.17 -6.46
C GLY A 315 30.25 6.17 -7.02
N PHE A 316 29.01 6.16 -6.54
CA PHE A 316 27.93 5.27 -7.01
C PHE A 316 26.73 6.06 -7.54
N GLU A 317 25.92 5.39 -8.35
CA GLU A 317 24.58 5.82 -8.73
C GLU A 317 23.56 4.93 -8.01
N GLY A 318 22.49 5.54 -7.50
CA GLY A 318 21.39 4.83 -6.86
C GLY A 318 20.20 4.75 -7.81
N ALA A 319 19.50 3.65 -7.78
CA ALA A 319 18.24 3.49 -8.51
C ALA A 319 17.17 2.83 -7.63
N ARG A 320 15.90 3.06 -7.97
CA ARG A 320 14.77 2.26 -7.48
C ARG A 320 14.22 1.42 -8.62
N LEU A 321 14.33 0.11 -8.48
CA LEU A 321 13.74 -0.88 -9.37
C LEU A 321 12.48 -1.45 -8.72
N VAL A 322 11.39 -1.53 -9.48
CA VAL A 322 10.12 -2.10 -9.05
C VAL A 322 9.71 -3.19 -10.03
N THR A 323 9.33 -4.34 -9.50
CA THR A 323 8.76 -5.45 -10.29
C THR A 323 7.25 -5.53 -10.06
N SER A 324 6.53 -6.08 -11.03
CA SER A 324 5.07 -6.12 -11.04
C SER A 324 4.58 -7.51 -11.43
N TRP A 325 3.25 -7.69 -11.40
CA TRP A 325 2.60 -8.91 -11.88
C TRP A 325 2.98 -9.25 -13.34
N ALA A 326 3.37 -8.26 -14.14
CA ALA A 326 3.67 -8.40 -15.56
C ALA A 326 5.17 -8.45 -15.89
N THR A 327 6.05 -8.21 -14.91
CA THR A 327 7.50 -8.22 -15.16
C THR A 327 7.92 -9.61 -15.61
N THR A 328 8.60 -9.71 -16.75
CA THR A 328 9.00 -11.01 -17.30
C THR A 328 10.42 -11.39 -16.88
N GLU A 329 10.70 -12.70 -16.86
CA GLU A 329 12.08 -13.19 -16.65
C GLU A 329 13.03 -12.63 -17.71
N ALA A 330 12.58 -12.54 -18.96
CA ALA A 330 13.39 -12.00 -20.06
C ALA A 330 13.80 -10.54 -19.82
N GLU A 331 12.94 -9.71 -19.22
CA GLU A 331 13.29 -8.33 -18.87
C GLU A 331 14.29 -8.27 -17.71
N VAL A 332 14.13 -9.14 -16.71
CA VAL A 332 15.08 -9.28 -15.60
C VAL A 332 16.46 -9.67 -16.13
N GLU A 333 16.54 -10.72 -16.94
CA GLU A 333 17.80 -11.17 -17.54
C GLU A 333 18.42 -10.12 -18.46
N ALA A 334 17.61 -9.43 -19.27
CA ALA A 334 18.08 -8.35 -20.13
C ALA A 334 18.73 -7.22 -19.32
N LEU A 335 18.13 -6.82 -18.19
CA LEU A 335 18.71 -5.82 -17.30
C LEU A 335 20.02 -6.33 -16.70
N LEU A 336 20.05 -7.57 -16.18
CA LEU A 336 21.24 -8.16 -15.57
C LEU A 336 22.40 -8.34 -16.56
N HIS A 337 22.14 -8.64 -17.84
CA HIS A 337 23.17 -8.74 -18.87
C HIS A 337 23.86 -7.39 -19.19
N LEU A 338 23.20 -6.28 -18.86
CA LEU A 338 23.73 -4.93 -19.07
C LEU A 338 24.46 -4.37 -17.85
N LEU A 339 24.47 -5.09 -16.73
CA LEU A 339 25.20 -4.74 -15.50
C LEU A 339 26.59 -5.36 -15.49
#